data_AF-A0A3C0FL24-F1
#
_entry.id   AF-A0A3C0FL24-F1
#
_cell.length_a   1.000
_cell.length_b   1.000
_cell.length_c   1.000
_cell.angle_alpha   90.00
_cell.angle_beta   90.00
_cell.angle_gamma   90.00
#
_symmetry.space_group_name_H-M   'P 1'
#
loop_
_entity.id
_entity.type
_entity.pdbx_description
1 polymer ?
#
loop_
_entity_poly.entity_id
_entity_poly.type
_entity_poly.pdbx_seq_one_letter_code
_entity_poly.pdbx_strand_id
1 'polypeptide(L)' 'SERIFVAGGVAEVNPERCTILAEEAVPVADLKADEAQARLEAAEADIKTAETAHDKANAERALDIARAQIQALTN' A
#
# COMPACT_ATOMS: atom_id res chain seq x y z
N SER A 1 -13.57 -15.34 5.70
CA SER A 1 -13.41 -13.98 6.22
C SER A 1 -13.14 -13.06 5.04
N GLU A 2 -13.84 -11.95 4.95
CA GLU A 2 -13.54 -10.91 3.96
C GLU A 2 -12.33 -10.11 4.46
N ARG A 3 -11.32 -9.92 3.60
CA ARG A 3 -10.10 -9.20 3.94
C ARG A 3 -9.92 -8.08 2.94
N ILE A 4 -9.70 -6.87 3.45
CA ILE A 4 -9.43 -5.68 2.66
C ILE A 4 -8.01 -5.24 2.97
N PHE A 5 -7.19 -5.08 1.94
CA PHE A 5 -5.92 -4.40 2.02
C PHE A 5 -6.17 -2.89 1.99
N VAL A 6 -5.60 -2.17 2.96
CA VAL A 6 -5.66 -0.70 3.02
C VAL A 6 -4.23 -0.18 2.96
N ALA A 7 -3.91 0.58 1.92
CA ALA A 7 -2.55 1.08 1.71
C ALA A 7 -2.19 2.23 2.67
N GLY A 8 -3.19 2.99 3.10
CA GLY A 8 -3.04 4.17 3.93
C GLY A 8 -4.38 4.82 4.20
N GLY A 9 -4.46 5.68 5.22
CA GLY A 9 -5.68 6.37 5.59
C GLY A 9 -5.78 6.71 7.06
N VAL A 10 -7.00 7.01 7.51
CA VAL A 10 -7.32 7.35 8.90
C VAL A 10 -8.46 6.49 9.41
N ALA A 11 -8.35 6.02 10.64
CA ALA A 11 -9.43 5.34 11.33
C ALA A 11 -10.11 6.33 12.30
N GLU A 12 -11.37 6.66 12.03
CA GLU A 12 -12.23 7.37 12.97
C GLU A 12 -13.00 6.34 13.80
N VAL A 13 -12.81 6.37 15.12
CA VAL A 13 -13.45 5.42 16.04
C VAL A 13 -14.29 6.19 17.06
N ASN A 14 -15.55 5.82 17.19
CA ASN A 14 -16.45 6.31 18.24
C ASN A 14 -17.26 5.14 18.85
N PRO A 15 -18.01 5.37 19.94
CA PRO A 15 -18.73 4.29 20.63
C PRO A 15 -19.79 3.56 19.80
N GLU A 16 -20.30 4.20 18.75
CA GLU A 16 -21.37 3.65 17.91
C GLU A 16 -20.81 2.93 16.66
N ARG A 17 -19.70 3.42 16.10
CA ARG A 17 -19.09 2.88 14.88
C ARG A 17 -17.59 3.18 14.76
N CYS A 18 -16.95 2.40 13.90
CA CYS A 18 -15.63 2.68 13.34
C CYS A 18 -15.77 2.97 11.84
N THR A 19 -15.12 4.02 11.35
CA THR A 19 -15.09 4.41 9.94
C THR A 19 -13.65 4.52 9.48
N ILE A 20 -13.30 3.80 8.41
CA ILE A 20 -11.96 3.86 7.82
C ILE A 20 -12.04 4.75 6.57
N LEU A 21 -11.30 5.85 6.59
CA LEU A 21 -11.08 6.73 5.44
C LEU A 21 -9.78 6.29 4.78
N ALA A 22 -9.90 5.36 3.82
CA ALA A 22 -8.75 4.80 3.12
C ALA A 22 -8.41 5.63 1.88
N GLU A 23 -7.11 5.81 1.64
CA GLU A 23 -6.59 6.36 0.39
C GLU A 23 -6.70 5.34 -0.75
N GLU A 24 -6.38 4.08 -0.46
CA GLU A 24 -6.53 2.93 -1.37
C GLU A 24 -7.01 1.74 -0.54
N ALA A 25 -8.12 1.13 -0.96
CA ALA A 25 -8.70 -0.05 -0.33
C ALA A 25 -9.07 -1.08 -1.40
N VAL A 26 -8.50 -2.28 -1.32
CA VAL A 26 -8.68 -3.34 -2.32
C VAL A 26 -8.96 -4.66 -1.61
N PRO A 27 -9.96 -5.45 -2.05
CA PRO A 27 -10.14 -6.80 -1.53
C PRO A 27 -8.89 -7.65 -1.75
N VAL A 28 -8.44 -8.39 -0.74
CA VAL A 28 -7.24 -9.24 -0.88
C VAL A 28 -7.43 -10.31 -1.97
N ALA A 29 -8.67 -10.71 -2.24
CA ALA A 29 -9.00 -11.63 -3.32
C ALA A 29 -8.74 -11.05 -4.73
N ASP A 30 -8.74 -9.71 -4.86
CA ASP A 30 -8.53 -9.00 -6.12
C ASP A 30 -7.08 -8.51 -6.29
N LEU A 31 -6.25 -8.63 -5.24
CA LEU A 31 -4.82 -8.33 -5.33
C LEU A 31 -4.12 -9.36 -6.22
N LYS A 32 -3.29 -8.89 -7.14
CA LYS A 32 -2.47 -9.76 -7.98
C LYS A 32 -0.99 -9.65 -7.62
N ALA A 33 -0.35 -10.80 -7.46
CA ALA A 33 1.04 -10.89 -7.04
C ALA A 33 2.01 -10.28 -8.07
N ASP A 34 1.71 -10.43 -9.36
CA ASP A 34 2.47 -9.85 -10.46
C ASP A 34 2.39 -8.31 -10.47
N GLU A 35 1.21 -7.74 -10.26
CA GLU A 35 1.02 -6.29 -10.15
C GLU A 35 1.73 -5.73 -8.92
N ALA A 36 1.65 -6.40 -7.77
CA ALA A 36 2.35 -5.99 -6.55
C ALA A 36 3.88 -6.06 -6.72
N GLN A 37 4.39 -7.09 -7.39
CA GLN A 37 5.81 -7.24 -7.71
C GLN A 37 6.29 -6.16 -8.69
N ALA A 38 5.52 -5.86 -9.74
CA ALA A 38 5.84 -4.79 -10.66
C ALA A 38 5.88 -3.42 -9.95
N ARG A 39 4.96 -3.17 -9.01
CA ARG A 39 4.93 -1.96 -8.19
C ARG A 39 6.14 -1.86 -7.27
N LEU A 40 6.61 -2.99 -6.74
CA LEU A 40 7.84 -3.05 -5.93
C LEU A 40 9.06 -2.67 -6.77
N GLU A 41 9.23 -3.27 -7.94
CA GLU A 41 10.36 -3.00 -8.83
C GLU A 41 10.38 -1.55 -9.33
N ALA A 42 9.20 -1.00 -9.66
CA ALA A 42 9.06 0.40 -10.02
C ALA A 42 9.47 1.33 -8.86
N ALA A 43 8.99 1.07 -7.64
CA ALA A 43 9.36 1.87 -6.48
C ALA A 43 10.86 1.79 -6.15
N GLU A 44 11.49 0.62 -6.32
CA GLU A 44 12.94 0.48 -6.15
C GLU A 44 13.74 1.24 -7.22
N ALA A 45 13.23 1.29 -8.46
CA ALA A 45 13.82 2.10 -9.52
C ALA A 45 13.67 3.60 -9.21
N ASP A 46 12.50 4.03 -8.76
CA ASP A 46 12.20 5.42 -8.42
C ASP A 46 13.06 5.92 -7.25
N ILE A 47 13.34 5.07 -6.25
CA ILE A 47 14.28 5.43 -5.16
C ILE A 47 15.68 5.70 -5.71
N LYS A 48 16.12 4.95 -6.74
CA LYS A 48 17.46 5.11 -7.33
C LYS A 48 17.56 6.34 -8.22
N THR A 49 16.46 6.74 -8.86
CA THR A 49 16.40 7.90 -9.76
C THR A 49 15.91 9.17 -9.07
N ALA A 50 15.42 9.09 -7.82
CA ALA A 50 14.96 10.23 -7.05
C ALA A 50 16.07 11.26 -6.81
N GLU A 51 15.85 12.48 -7.31
CA GLU A 51 16.80 13.58 -7.17
C GLU A 51 16.48 14.46 -5.95
N THR A 52 15.22 14.48 -5.52
CA THR A 52 14.77 15.30 -4.39
C THR A 52 14.38 14.45 -3.18
N ALA A 53 14.45 15.06 -2.00
CA ALA A 53 13.98 14.41 -0.77
C ALA A 53 12.48 14.07 -0.82
N HIS A 54 11.69 14.85 -1.56
CA HIS A 54 10.26 14.62 -1.73
C HIS A 54 10.00 13.38 -2.60
N ASP A 55 10.70 13.27 -3.73
CA ASP A 55 10.58 12.11 -4.63
C ASP A 55 11.03 10.83 -3.94
N LYS A 56 12.13 10.91 -3.17
CA LYS A 56 12.61 9.79 -2.38
C LYS A 56 11.58 9.35 -1.33
N ALA A 57 10.97 10.28 -0.61
CA ALA A 57 9.92 9.96 0.37
C ALA A 57 8.68 9.34 -0.28
N ASN A 58 8.31 9.77 -1.49
CA ASN A 58 7.20 9.19 -2.24
C ASN A 58 7.53 7.77 -2.73
N ALA A 59 8.73 7.55 -3.25
CA ALA A 59 9.18 6.26 -3.71
C ALA A 59 9.36 5.26 -2.55
N GLU A 60 9.86 5.70 -1.39
CA GLU A 60 9.90 4.89 -0.16
C GLU A 60 8.49 4.49 0.30
N ARG A 61 7.52 5.42 0.28
CA ARG A 61 6.13 5.09 0.59
C ARG A 61 5.54 4.07 -0.38
N ALA A 62 5.79 4.24 -1.68
CA ALA A 62 5.34 3.29 -2.70
C ALA A 62 5.97 1.89 -2.51
N LEU A 63 7.23 1.83 -2.12
CA LEU A 63 7.94 0.59 -1.81
C LEU A 63 7.29 -0.13 -0.62
N ASP A 64 7.03 0.59 0.46
CA ASP A 64 6.41 0.02 1.66
C ASP A 64 5.01 -0.53 1.37
N ILE A 65 4.21 0.20 0.56
CA ILE A 65 2.89 -0.26 0.13
C ILE A 65 3.01 -1.55 -0.71
N ALA A 66 3.91 -1.59 -1.70
CA ALA A 66 4.09 -2.77 -2.54
C ALA A 66 4.54 -4.00 -1.74
N ARG A 67 5.45 -3.82 -0.77
CA ARG A 67 5.84 -4.88 0.17
C ARG A 67 4.67 -5.37 1.00
N ALA A 68 3.85 -4.46 1.51
CA ALA A 68 2.68 -4.80 2.30
C ALA A 68 1.63 -5.55 1.46
N GLN A 69 1.45 -5.21 0.17
CA GLN A 69 0.58 -5.96 -0.75
C GLN A 69 1.04 -7.41 -0.92
N ILE A 70 2.34 -7.64 -1.15
CA ILE A 70 2.91 -8.99 -1.27
C ILE A 70 2.73 -9.77 0.04
N GLN A 71 2.96 -9.12 1.19
CA GLN A 71 2.77 -9.74 2.49
C GLN A 71 1.29 -10.10 2.75
N ALA A 72 0.35 -9.25 2.34
CA ALA A 72 -1.08 -9.47 2.48
C ALA A 72 -1.58 -10.68 1.67
N LEU A 73 -0.93 -10.99 0.54
CA LEU A 73 -1.20 -12.18 -0.27
C LEU A 73 -0.67 -13.49 0.35
N THR A 74 0.32 -13.40 1.24
CA THR A 74 1.00 -14.57 1.82
C THR A 74 0.42 -15.00 3.18
N ASN A 75 -0.28 -14.08 3.86
CA ASN A 75 -1.01 -14.35 5.11
C ASN A 75 -2.41 -14.92 4.87
#